data_AF-A0A061N4D1-F1
#
_entry.id   AF-A0A061N4D1-F1
#
_cell.length_a   1.000
_cell.length_b   1.000
_cell.length_c   1.000
_cell.angle_alpha   90.00
_cell.angle_beta   90.00
_cell.angle_gamma   90.00
#
_symmetry.space_group_name_H-M   'P 1'
#
loop_
_entity.id
_entity.type
_entity.pdbx_description
1 polymer ?
#
loop_
_entity_poly.entity_id
_entity_poly.type
_entity_poly.pdbx_seq_one_letter_code
_entity_poly.pdbx_strand_id
1 'polypeptide(L)' 'MLNAIDYLKTVGYTAEQAYMILGTAPIEGRVAGIVDIPNACCTVSIPTAIFNKDILPKKE' A
#
# COMPACT_ATOMS: atom_id res chain seq x y z
N MET A 1 -1.16 0.69 -6.13
CA MET A 1 -2.24 1.23 -5.28
C MET A 1 -3.31 0.17 -5.00
N LEU A 2 -3.92 -0.46 -6.02
CA LEU A 2 -4.88 -1.56 -5.81
C LEU A 2 -4.30 -2.72 -4.97
N ASN A 3 -3.06 -3.15 -5.24
CA ASN A 3 -2.38 -4.17 -4.43
C ASN A 3 -2.25 -3.79 -2.94
N ALA A 4 -2.10 -2.50 -2.63
CA ALA A 4 -2.05 -2.02 -1.25
C ALA A 4 -3.43 -2.08 -0.58
N ILE A 5 -4.51 -1.79 -1.33
CA ILE A 5 -5.88 -1.90 -0.84
C ILE A 5 -6.23 -3.37 -0.56
N ASP A 6 -5.88 -4.28 -1.47
CA ASP A 6 -6.12 -5.72 -1.25
C ASP A 6 -5.30 -6.28 -0.09
N TYR A 7 -4.08 -5.78 0.14
CA TYR A 7 -3.32 -6.11 1.35
C TYR A 7 -4.00 -5.59 2.62
N LEU A 8 -4.47 -4.34 2.64
CA LEU A 8 -5.16 -3.80 3.80
C LEU A 8 -6.49 -4.53 4.09
N LYS A 9 -7.13 -5.09 3.05
CA LYS A 9 -8.30 -5.97 3.21
C LYS A 9 -7.97 -7.28 3.92
N THR A 10 -6.81 -7.90 3.68
CA THR A 10 -6.42 -9.13 4.41
C THR A 10 -6.14 -8.86 5.89
N VAL A 11 -5.73 -7.64 6.23
CA VAL A 11 -5.53 -7.16 7.61
C VAL A 11 -6.86 -6.84 8.31
N GLY A 12 -7.98 -6.81 7.58
CA GLY A 12 -9.33 -6.62 8.12
C GLY A 12 -9.89 -5.20 7.98
N TYR A 13 -9.30 -4.35 7.14
CA TYR A 13 -9.88 -3.06 6.77
C TYR A 13 -10.86 -3.21 5.59
N THR A 14 -11.89 -2.35 5.52
CA THR A 14 -12.73 -2.29 4.31
C THR A 14 -11.98 -1.63 3.16
N ALA A 15 -12.43 -1.85 1.92
CA ALA A 15 -11.81 -1.24 0.75
C ALA A 15 -11.86 0.29 0.81
N GLU A 16 -12.97 0.84 1.31
CA GLU A 16 -13.18 2.28 1.48
C GLU A 16 -12.26 2.86 2.56
N GLN A 17 -12.10 2.17 3.69
CA GLN A 17 -11.17 2.57 4.74
C GLN A 17 -9.73 2.55 4.24
N ALA A 18 -9.33 1.48 3.55
CA ALA A 18 -8.00 1.38 2.95
C ALA A 18 -7.74 2.49 1.92
N TYR A 19 -8.72 2.82 1.08
CA TYR A 19 -8.63 3.94 0.14
C TYR A 19 -8.46 5.28 0.86
N MET A 20 -9.24 5.52 1.91
CA MET A 20 -9.15 6.75 2.69
C MET A 20 -7.79 6.88 3.40
N ILE A 21 -7.25 5.79 3.93
CA ILE A 21 -5.92 5.78 4.57
C ILE A 21 -4.83 6.08 3.54
N LEU A 22 -4.89 5.48 2.35
CA LEU A 22 -3.91 5.75 1.29
C LEU A 22 -3.98 7.20 0.76
N GLY A 23 -5.13 7.88 0.87
CA GLY A 23 -5.27 9.28 0.46
C GLY A 23 -4.91 10.31 1.54
N THR A 24 -5.05 9.95 2.82
CA THR A 24 -4.91 10.89 3.95
C THR A 24 -3.62 10.69 4.74
N ALA A 25 -3.07 9.46 4.76
CA ALA A 25 -1.83 9.17 5.44
C ALA A 25 -0.62 9.57 4.57
N PRO A 26 0.53 9.89 5.18
CA PRO A 26 1.76 10.22 4.46
C PRO A 26 2.39 8.97 3.84
N ILE A 27 1.77 8.45 2.78
CA ILE A 27 2.29 7.32 2.00
C ILE A 27 3.30 7.82 0.95
N GLU A 28 4.33 7.03 0.69
CA GLU A 28 5.31 7.36 -0.36
C GLU A 28 5.03 6.57 -1.63
N GLY A 29 4.63 7.26 -2.69
CA GLY A 29 4.63 6.71 -4.05
C GLY A 29 5.96 7.03 -4.75
N ARG A 30 6.67 6.02 -5.24
CA ARG A 30 7.89 6.19 -6.03
C ARG A 30 7.73 5.57 -7.42
N VAL A 31 8.07 6.33 -8.45
CA VAL A 31 8.24 5.79 -9.80
C VAL A 31 9.61 5.13 -9.86
N ALA A 32 9.65 3.80 -9.87
CA ALA A 32 10.88 3.03 -9.84
C ALA A 32 11.49 2.88 -11.24
N GLY A 33 10.65 2.79 -12.28
CA GLY A 33 11.11 2.67 -13.65
C GLY A 33 10.03 3.08 -14.64
N ILE A 34 10.38 3.97 -15.55
CA ILE A 34 9.50 4.41 -16.65
C ILE A 34 10.02 3.94 -18.02
N VAL A 35 11.24 3.43 -18.08
CA VAL A 35 11.96 3.12 -19.32
C VAL A 35 11.75 1.70 -19.84
N ASP A 36 11.12 0.83 -19.05
CA ASP A 36 10.88 -0.58 -19.39
C ASP A 36 9.61 -0.74 -20.23
N ILE A 37 9.64 -0.39 -21.52
CA ILE A 37 8.47 -0.55 -22.39
C ILE A 37 8.11 -2.06 -22.51
N PRO A 38 6.85 -2.48 -22.27
CA PRO A 38 5.62 -1.68 -22.07
C PRO A 38 5.22 -1.39 -20.60
N ASN A 39 5.99 -1.83 -19.61
CA ASN A 39 5.65 -1.82 -18.19
C ASN A 39 6.31 -0.66 -17.43
N ALA A 40 5.52 0.24 -16.86
CA ALA A 40 6.02 1.17 -15.85
C ALA A 40 5.98 0.53 -14.45
N CYS A 41 7.05 0.66 -13.68
CA CYS A 41 7.13 0.17 -12.31
C CYS A 41 6.94 1.32 -11.32
N CYS A 42 5.90 1.21 -10.49
CA CYS A 42 5.59 2.15 -9.41
C CYS A 42 5.47 1.41 -8.08
N THR A 43 6.18 1.88 -7.07
CA THR A 43 6.16 1.32 -5.71
C THR A 43 5.37 2.24 -4.80
N VAL A 44 4.60 1.65 -3.87
CA VAL A 44 3.88 2.38 -2.81
C VAL A 44 4.37 1.88 -1.47
N SER A 45 4.86 2.77 -0.63
CA SER A 45 5.35 2.46 0.72
C SER A 45 4.35 2.98 1.73
N ILE A 46 3.86 2.08 2.59
CA ILE A 46 2.91 2.40 3.65
C ILE A 46 3.67 2.42 4.98
N PRO A 47 3.70 3.55 5.71
CA PRO A 47 4.36 3.61 7.01
C PRO A 47 3.57 2.76 8.02
N THR A 48 4.20 1.74 8.62
CA THR A 48 3.55 0.86 9.61
C THR A 48 3.22 1.57 10.92
N ALA A 49 3.91 2.68 11.21
CA ALA A 49 3.73 3.49 12.42
C ALA A 49 2.36 4.17 12.54
N ILE A 50 1.59 4.27 11.44
CA ILE A 50 0.23 4.86 11.48
C ILE A 50 -0.81 3.87 12.01
N PHE A 51 -0.47 2.58 12.11
CA PHE A 51 -1.39 1.54 12.52
C PHE A 51 -1.13 1.13 13.97
N ASN A 52 -2.21 1.02 14.74
CA ASN A 52 -2.16 0.46 16.10
C ASN A 52 -2.11 -1.08 16.11
N LYS A 53 -2.25 -1.72 14.95
CA LYS A 53 -2.19 -3.18 14.78
C LYS A 53 -0.95 -3.53 13.97
N ASP A 54 -0.39 -4.71 14.25
CA ASP A 54 0.70 -5.26 13.46
C ASP A 54 0.18 -5.59 12.05
N ILE A 55 0.58 -4.78 11.07
CA ILE A 55 0.22 -4.93 9.66
C ILE A 55 1.33 -5.59 8.85
N LEU A 56 2.37 -6.10 9.51
CA LEU A 56 3.47 -6.77 8.84
C LEU A 56 3.04 -8.15 8.34
N PRO A 57 3.55 -8.61 7.18
CA PRO A 57 3.25 -9.94 6.70
C PRO A 57 3.86 -10.95 7.68
N LYS A 58 2.99 -11.72 8.35
CA LYS A 58 3.44 -12.84 9.18
C LYS A 58 3.85 -13.96 8.23
N LYS A 59 5.14 -14.33 8.28
CA LYS A 59 5.64 -15.57 7.70
C LYS A 59 5.08 -16.71 8.55
N GLU A 60 4.09 -17.42 8.04
CA GLU A 60 3.89 -18.82 8.38
C GLU A 60 4.80 -19.68 7.47
#